data_AF-A0A353RY44-F1
#
_entry.id   AF-A0A353RY44-F1
#
_cell.length_a   1.000
_cell.length_b   1.000
_cell.length_c   1.000
_cell.angle_alpha   90.00
_cell.angle_beta   90.00
_cell.angle_gamma   90.00
#
_symmetry.space_group_name_H-M   'P 1'
#
loop_
_entity.id
_entity.type
_entity.pdbx_description
1 polymer ?
#
loop_
_entity_poly.entity_id
_entity_poly.type
_entity_poly.pdbx_seq_one_letter_code
_entity_poly.pdbx_strand_id
1 'polypeptide(L)' 'MRMLLTTFEASEKHGVSMSHLRLLMRTGKIKGREANITSNRTVWLIEESSLIKYLKTDRKPGPKPQKRKS' A
#
# COMPACT_ATOMS: atom_id res chain seq x y z
N MET A 1 8.03 -12.90 -12.75
CA MET A 1 6.91 -12.20 -13.42
C MET A 1 6.51 -11.01 -12.55
N ARG A 2 6.46 -9.78 -13.10
CA ARG A 2 6.00 -8.60 -12.33
C ARG A 2 4.49 -8.49 -12.48
N MET A 3 3.74 -8.88 -11.45
CA MET A 3 2.29 -8.70 -11.42
C MET A 3 2.00 -7.28 -10.94
N LEU A 4 1.19 -6.56 -11.73
CA LEU A 4 0.68 -5.24 -11.37
C LEU A 4 -0.78 -5.41 -10.96
N LEU A 5 -1.14 -4.88 -9.80
CA LEU A 5 -2.50 -4.86 -9.28
C LEU A 5 -2.99 -3.43 -9.18
N THR A 6 -4.24 -3.18 -9.52
CA THR A 6 -4.89 -1.91 -9.16
C THR A 6 -4.97 -1.79 -7.64
N THR A 7 -5.09 -0.56 -7.13
CA THR A 7 -5.36 -0.35 -5.69
C THR A 7 -6.59 -1.09 -5.20
N PHE A 8 -7.60 -1.29 -6.07
CA PHE A 8 -8.80 -2.06 -5.74
C PHE A 8 -8.48 -3.56 -5.59
N GLU A 9 -7.84 -4.17 -6.59
CA GLU A 9 -7.46 -5.59 -6.54
C GLU A 9 -6.51 -5.88 -5.39
N ALA A 10 -5.54 -5.00 -5.14
CA ALA A 10 -4.62 -5.13 -4.01
C ALA A 10 -5.34 -5.02 -2.65
N SER A 11 -6.40 -4.21 -2.57
CA SER A 11 -7.24 -4.09 -1.37
C SER A 11 -7.99 -5.37 -1.10
N GLU A 12 -8.69 -5.90 -2.11
CA GLU A 12 -9.44 -7.16 -2.02
C GLU A 12 -8.52 -8.34 -1.69
N LYS A 13 -7.35 -8.40 -2.34
CA LYS A 13 -6.42 -9.53 -2.20
C LYS A 13 -5.67 -9.57 -0.87
N HIS A 14 -5.31 -8.41 -0.33
CA HIS A 14 -4.44 -8.33 0.86
C HIS A 14 -5.13 -7.74 2.09
N GLY A 15 -6.40 -7.35 2.00
CA GLY A 15 -7.15 -6.74 3.10
C GLY A 15 -6.62 -5.36 3.53
N VAL A 16 -5.96 -4.64 2.61
CA VAL A 16 -5.35 -3.33 2.88
C VAL A 16 -6.17 -2.24 2.21
N SER A 17 -6.64 -1.25 2.96
CA SER A 17 -7.47 -0.19 2.37
C SER A 17 -6.78 0.55 1.23
N MET A 18 -7.54 0.91 0.20
CA MET A 18 -7.05 1.67 -0.95
C MET A 18 -6.37 2.99 -0.54
N SER A 19 -6.88 3.67 0.49
CA SER A 19 -6.29 4.89 1.05
C SER A 19 -4.91 4.61 1.68
N HIS A 20 -4.76 3.49 2.39
CA HIS A 20 -3.47 3.09 2.94
C HIS A 20 -2.50 2.74 1.81
N LEU A 21 -2.92 1.98 0.79
CA LEU A 21 -2.08 1.67 -0.36
C LEU A 21 -1.57 2.93 -1.07
N ARG A 22 -2.43 3.94 -1.26
CA ARG A 22 -2.03 5.27 -1.80
C ARG A 22 -1.01 5.96 -0.91
N LEU A 23 -1.20 5.95 0.41
CA LEU A 23 -0.23 6.49 1.35
C LEU A 23 1.13 5.79 1.25
N LEU A 24 1.13 4.45 1.13
CA LEU A 24 2.36 3.68 0.99
C LEU A 24 3.12 3.98 -0.30
N MET A 25 2.40 4.18 -1.41
CA MET A 25 3.01 4.63 -2.67
C MET A 25 3.59 6.03 -2.51
N ARG A 26 2.81 6.96 -1.94
CA ARG A 26 3.23 8.36 -1.73
C ARG A 26 4.46 8.48 -0.84
N THR A 27 4.59 7.59 0.14
CA THR A 27 5.72 7.56 1.09
C THR A 27 6.90 6.70 0.59
N GLY A 28 6.81 6.17 -0.64
CA GLY A 28 7.86 5.35 -1.25
C GLY A 28 8.06 3.99 -0.58
N LYS A 29 7.12 3.53 0.25
CA LYS A 29 7.19 2.25 0.95
C LYS A 29 6.88 1.06 0.04
N ILE A 30 6.02 1.29 -0.97
CA ILE A 30 5.75 0.31 -2.03
C ILE A 30 5.91 0.96 -3.40
N LYS A 31 6.31 0.16 -4.38
CA LYS A 31 6.39 0.59 -5.78
C LYS A 31 5.02 0.59 -6.42
N GLY A 32 4.68 1.71 -7.06
CA GLY A 32 3.48 1.85 -7.86
C GLY A 32 3.63 2.98 -8.86
N ARG A 33 2.71 3.04 -9.82
CA ARG A 33 2.64 4.08 -10.84
C ARG A 33 1.20 4.41 -11.17
N GLU A 34 0.97 5.65 -11.58
CA GLU A 34 -0.28 6.02 -12.22
C GLU A 34 -0.32 5.46 -13.65
N ALA A 35 -1.49 4.97 -14.04
CA ALA A 35 -1.78 4.51 -15.38
C ALA A 35 -3.08 5.16 -15.86
N ASN A 36 -2.99 5.88 -16.96
CA ASN A 36 -4.16 6.47 -17.60
C ASN A 36 -4.88 5.38 -18.39
N ILE A 37 -6.10 5.04 -17.98
CA ILE A 37 -6.97 4.10 -18.72
C ILE A 37 -7.69 4.84 -19.84
N THR A 38 -8.03 6.09 -19.62
CA THR A 38 -8.73 6.95 -20.59
C THR A 38 -8.26 8.39 -20.38
N SER A 39 -8.56 9.27 -21.34
CA SER A 39 -8.25 10.70 -21.31
C SER A 39 -8.67 11.42 -20.01
N ASN A 40 -9.66 10.90 -19.28
CA ASN A 40 -10.15 11.47 -18.02
C ASN A 40 -10.17 10.44 -16.86
N ARG A 41 -9.43 9.33 -16.95
CA ARG A 41 -9.44 8.30 -15.90
C ARG A 41 -8.06 7.73 -15.67
N THR A 42 -7.55 7.97 -14.47
CA THR A 42 -6.26 7.46 -13.99
C THR A 42 -6.50 6.44 -12.89
N VAL A 43 -5.81 5.31 -12.97
CA VAL A 43 -5.76 4.31 -11.91
C VAL A 43 -4.35 4.19 -11.35
N TRP A 44 -4.26 3.76 -10.11
CA TRP A 44 -2.99 3.45 -9.48
C TRP A 44 -2.71 1.96 -9.62
N LEU A 45 -1.57 1.63 -10.22
CA LEU A 45 -1.05 0.28 -10.33
C LEU A 45 0.08 0.08 -9.31
N ILE A 46 0.03 -1.02 -8.58
CA ILE A 46 0.98 -1.40 -7.53
C ILE A 46 1.74 -2.63 -8.02
N GLU A 47 3.05 -2.63 -7.82
CA GLU A 47 3.86 -3.84 -8.01
C GLU A 47 3.61 -4.79 -6.83
N GLU A 48 2.95 -5.93 -7.10
CA GLU A 48 2.51 -6.86 -6.06
C GLU A 48 3.68 -7.37 -5.19
N SER A 49 4.82 -7.66 -5.82
CA SER A 49 6.04 -8.10 -5.12
C SER A 49 6.51 -7.09 -4.08
N SER A 50 6.39 -5.79 -4.37
CA SER A 50 6.75 -4.71 -3.45
C SER A 50 5.77 -4.60 -2.30
N LEU A 51 4.47 -4.81 -2.56
CA LEU A 51 3.44 -4.83 -1.52
C LEU A 51 3.63 -6.02 -0.58
N ILE A 52 3.82 -7.23 -1.13
CA ILE A 52 4.08 -8.44 -0.34
C ILE A 52 5.32 -8.26 0.53
N LYS A 53 6.41 -7.72 -0.05
CA LYS A 53 7.64 -7.44 0.71
C LYS A 53 7.36 -6.51 1.89
N TYR A 54 6.59 -5.44 1.65
CA TYR A 54 6.24 -4.48 2.70
C TYR A 54 5.34 -5.07 3.79
N LEU A 55 4.39 -5.94 3.43
CA LEU A 55 3.50 -6.60 4.38
C LEU A 55 4.20 -7.67 5.21
N LYS A 56 5.21 -8.34 4.64
CA LYS A 56 6.06 -9.33 5.33
C LYS A 56 7.10 -8.69 6.26
N THR A 57 7.40 -7.41 6.08
CA THR A 57 8.34 -6.71 6.98
C THR A 57 7.74 -6.65 8.37
N ASP A 58 8.44 -7.26 9.33
CA ASP A 58 8.13 -7.14 10.75
C ASP A 58 8.14 -5.65 11.14
N ARG A 59 6.97 -5.13 11.49
CA ARG A 59 6.83 -3.74 11.92
C ARG A 59 7.03 -3.73 13.42
N LYS A 60 8.05 -2.99 13.89
CA LYS A 60 8.20 -2.67 15.31
C LYS A 60 6.85 -2.17 15.83
N PRO A 61 6.26 -2.81 16.87
CA PRO A 61 5.04 -2.31 17.47
C PRO A 61 5.27 -0.85 17.85
N GLY A 62 4.25 -0.02 17.62
CA GLY A 62 4.32 1.39 17.97
C GLY A 62 4.74 1.58 19.43
N PRO A 63 5.29 2.75 19.80
CA PRO A 63 5.74 3.00 21.16
C PRO A 63 4.64 2.60 22.15
N LYS A 64 5.01 1.73 23.09
CA LYS A 64 4.10 1.23 24.13
C LYS A 64 3.42 2.44 24.77
N PRO A 65 2.08 2.46 24.91
CA PRO A 65 1.39 3.60 25.48
C PRO A 65 2.01 3.94 26.84
N GLN A 66 2.55 5.16 26.97
CA GLN A 66 3.04 5.64 28.25
C GLN A 66 1.85 5.70 29.19
N LYS A 67 1.89 4.90 30.26
CA LYS A 67 0.92 5.01 31.36
C LYS A 67 0.98 6.46 31.85
N ARG A 68 -0.07 7.25 31.57
CA ARG A 68 -0.26 8.54 32.23
C ARG A 68 -0.34 8.24 33.72
N LYS A 69 0.61 8.76 34.52
CA LYS A 69 0.49 8.74 35.98
C LYS A 69 -0.68 9.66 36.33
N SER A 70 -1.76 9.05 36.81
CA SER A 70 -2.78 9.72 37.63
C SER A 70 -2.20 10.00 39.01
#